data_AF-J9BNP6-F1
#
_entry.id   AF-J9BNP6-F1
#
_cell.length_a   1.000
_cell.length_b   1.000
_cell.length_c   1.000
_cell.angle_alpha   90.00
_cell.angle_beta   90.00
_cell.angle_gamma   90.00
#
_symmetry.space_group_name_H-M   'P 1'
#
loop_
_entity.id
_entity.type
_entity.pdbx_description
1 polymer ?
#
loop_
_entity_poly.entity_id
_entity_poly.type
_entity_poly.pdbx_seq_one_letter_code
_entity_poly.pdbx_strand_id
1 'polypeptide(L)' 'PHAVIRPVALTEEELAKAPEGIETIDMIGMPGLKFTMTVSAYDCTGCGSCANVCPGKKGEKALVMENMEANAGKQ' A
#
# COMPACT_ATOMS: atom_id res chain seq x y z
N PRO A 1 -11.80 -5.37 -6.42
CA PRO A 1 -13.24 -5.37 -6.04
C PRO A 1 -13.56 -5.86 -4.60
N HIS A 2 -12.57 -6.14 -3.74
CA HIS A 2 -12.79 -6.70 -2.40
C HIS A 2 -12.34 -5.79 -1.25
N ALA A 3 -12.07 -4.50 -1.53
CA ALA A 3 -11.53 -3.53 -0.56
C ALA A 3 -10.26 -4.00 0.18
N VAL A 4 -9.43 -4.83 -0.48
CA VAL A 4 -8.20 -5.40 0.12
C VAL A 4 -6.99 -4.49 0.02
N ILE A 5 -7.00 -3.54 -0.92
CA ILE A 5 -5.97 -2.53 -1.08
C ILE A 5 -6.51 -1.18 -0.60
N ARG A 6 -5.83 -0.55 0.36
CA ARG A 6 -6.35 0.64 1.06
C ARG A 6 -5.27 1.72 1.20
N PRO A 7 -5.57 2.98 0.85
CA PRO A 7 -4.70 4.10 1.22
C PRO A 7 -4.81 4.37 2.71
N VAL A 8 -3.68 4.66 3.35
CA VAL A 8 -3.62 5.08 4.75
C VAL A 8 -2.84 6.39 4.83
N ALA A 9 -3.43 7.39 5.48
CA ALA A 9 -2.75 8.61 5.87
C ALA A 9 -2.38 8.51 7.35
N LEU A 10 -1.15 8.88 7.69
CA LEU A 10 -0.59 8.75 9.03
C LEU A 10 0.06 10.08 9.42
N THR A 11 -0.11 10.49 10.66
CA THR A 11 0.75 11.50 11.29
C THR A 11 2.10 10.89 11.64
N GLU A 12 3.10 11.73 11.95
CA GLU A 12 4.41 11.24 12.40
C GLU A 12 4.31 10.44 13.72
N GLU A 13 3.40 10.82 14.61
CA GLU A 13 3.15 10.10 15.87
C GLU A 13 2.52 8.71 15.65
N GLU A 14 1.61 8.59 14.68
CA GLU A 14 1.01 7.32 14.30
C GLU A 14 2.01 6.42 13.59
N LEU A 15 2.86 6.99 12.73
CA LEU A 15 3.96 6.26 12.08
C LEU A 15 4.95 5.71 13.11
N ALA A 16 5.26 6.48 14.16
CA ALA A 16 6.15 6.01 15.24
C ALA A 16 5.59 4.82 16.04
N LYS A 17 4.27 4.58 15.98
CA LYS A 17 3.57 3.46 16.61
C LYS A 17 3.19 2.36 15.62
N ALA A 18 3.46 2.56 14.33
CA ALA A 18 3.12 1.60 13.30
C ALA A 18 4.05 0.37 13.35
N PRO A 19 3.65 -0.76 12.75
CA PRO A 19 4.49 -1.95 12.66
C PRO A 19 5.86 -1.65 12.05
N GLU A 20 6.90 -2.31 12.54
CA GLU A 20 8.24 -2.17 11.98
C GLU A 20 8.27 -2.56 10.50
N GLY A 21 8.96 -1.75 9.69
CA GLY A 21 9.09 -2.00 8.26
C GLY A 21 7.93 -1.49 7.40
N ILE A 22 6.96 -0.75 7.96
CA ILE A 22 5.94 -0.07 7.15
C ILE A 22 6.60 0.96 6.22
N GLU A 23 6.44 0.78 4.92
CA GLU A 23 6.93 1.72 3.93
C GLU A 23 5.93 2.86 3.75
N THR A 24 6.39 4.09 3.94
CA THR A 24 5.58 5.29 3.74
C THR A 24 6.31 6.30 2.87
N ILE A 25 5.56 7.20 2.25
CA ILE A 25 6.05 8.37 1.54
C ILE A 25 5.39 9.63 2.12
N ASP A 26 5.91 10.80 1.81
CA ASP A 26 5.21 12.05 2.13
C ASP A 26 3.91 12.17 1.32
N MET A 27 2.84 12.58 1.99
CA MET A 27 1.54 12.73 1.35
C MET A 27 1.53 13.97 0.45
N ILE A 28 1.31 13.75 -0.84
CA ILE A 28 1.23 14.84 -1.83
C ILE A 28 -0.06 15.63 -1.60
N GLY A 29 0.05 16.95 -1.47
CA GLY A 29 -1.08 17.86 -1.28
C GLY A 29 -1.55 18.02 0.17
N MET A 30 -1.00 17.25 1.12
CA MET A 30 -1.31 17.37 2.55
C MET A 30 0.00 17.33 3.37
N PRO A 31 0.69 18.48 3.51
CA PRO A 31 1.95 18.57 4.25
C PRO A 31 1.81 18.09 5.71
N GLY A 32 2.83 17.38 6.21
CA GLY A 32 2.86 16.85 7.57
C GLY A 32 2.21 15.47 7.73
N LEU A 33 1.59 14.94 6.68
CA LEU A 33 1.09 13.56 6.66
C LEU A 33 2.00 12.64 5.83
N LYS A 34 2.03 11.38 6.26
CA LYS A 34 2.64 10.25 5.57
C LYS A 34 1.55 9.44 4.90
N PHE A 35 1.90 8.79 3.79
CA PHE A 35 0.98 8.00 2.98
C PHE A 35 1.57 6.62 2.72
N THR A 36 0.72 5.60 2.78
CA THR A 36 1.06 4.24 2.35
C THR A 36 -0.14 3.54 1.72
N MET A 37 0.15 2.55 0.88
CA MET A 37 -0.85 1.64 0.31
C MET A 37 -0.68 0.28 0.95
N THR A 38 -1.65 -0.12 1.76
CA THR A 38 -1.67 -1.42 2.43
C THR A 38 -2.45 -2.43 1.62
N VAL A 39 -2.06 -3.71 1.69
CA VAL A 39 -2.76 -4.81 1.03
C VAL A 39 -2.99 -5.91 2.06
N SER A 40 -4.25 -6.23 2.34
CA SER A 40 -4.59 -7.45 3.08
C SER A 40 -4.34 -8.66 2.19
N ALA A 41 -3.20 -9.33 2.40
CA ALA A 41 -2.81 -10.48 1.59
C ALA A 41 -3.74 -11.67 1.80
N TYR A 42 -4.25 -11.86 3.02
CA TYR A 42 -5.16 -12.97 3.36
C TYR A 42 -6.56 -12.80 2.79
N ASP A 43 -7.01 -11.57 2.56
CA ASP A 43 -8.31 -11.30 1.93
C ASP A 43 -8.20 -11.14 0.40
N CYS A 44 -6.97 -11.01 -0.12
CA CYS A 44 -6.74 -10.79 -1.54
C CYS A 44 -7.09 -12.04 -2.37
N THR A 45 -7.91 -11.85 -3.40
CA THR A 45 -8.32 -12.94 -4.30
C THR A 45 -7.44 -13.07 -5.55
N GLY A 46 -6.31 -12.35 -5.63
CA GLY A 46 -5.39 -12.42 -6.77
C GLY A 46 -5.93 -11.88 -8.12
N CYS A 47 -7.05 -11.14 -8.14
CA CYS A 47 -7.72 -10.72 -9.39
C CYS A 47 -6.92 -9.77 -10.30
N GLY A 48 -5.81 -9.19 -9.84
CA GLY A 48 -4.93 -8.33 -10.64
C GLY A 48 -5.50 -6.97 -11.05
N SER A 49 -6.76 -6.64 -10.71
CA SER A 49 -7.39 -5.38 -11.16
C SER A 49 -6.63 -4.14 -10.72
N CYS A 50 -6.09 -4.12 -9.50
CA CYS A 50 -5.32 -3.00 -8.96
C CYS A 50 -4.01 -2.78 -9.71
N ALA A 51 -3.24 -3.84 -9.97
CA ALA A 51 -1.98 -3.75 -10.72
C ALA A 51 -2.19 -3.36 -12.19
N ASN A 52 -3.29 -3.84 -12.80
CA ASN A 52 -3.66 -3.50 -14.18
C ASN A 52 -3.97 -1.99 -14.30
N VAL A 53 -4.89 -1.48 -13.48
CA VAL A 53 -5.36 -0.08 -13.55
C VAL A 53 -4.35 0.92 -13.00
N CYS A 54 -3.32 0.47 -12.27
CA CYS A 54 -2.35 1.36 -11.65
C CYS A 54 -1.66 2.25 -12.70
N PRO A 55 -1.80 3.59 -12.61
CA PRO A 55 -1.15 4.53 -13.52
C PRO A 55 0.35 4.68 -13.22
N GLY A 56 0.82 4.13 -12.10
CA GLY A 56 2.23 4.10 -11.74
C GLY A 56 2.78 5.42 -11.18
N LYS A 57 4.07 5.41 -10.83
CA LYS A 57 4.84 6.60 -10.45
C LYS A 57 5.48 7.19 -11.71
N LYS A 58 4.70 7.97 -12.47
CA LYS A 58 5.16 8.59 -13.74
C LYS A 58 5.57 7.57 -14.82
N GLY A 59 4.79 6.49 -14.96
CA GLY A 59 5.02 5.45 -15.97
C GLY A 59 5.58 4.14 -15.42
N GLU A 60 6.22 4.18 -14.25
CA GLU A 60 6.72 2.96 -13.57
C GLU A 60 5.61 2.29 -12.74
N LYS A 61 5.47 0.97 -12.85
CA LYS A 61 4.45 0.21 -12.11
C LYS A 61 4.67 0.34 -10.60
N ALA A 62 3.68 0.91 -9.90
CA ALA A 62 3.71 1.01 -8.44
C ALA A 62 3.16 -0.24 -7.75
N LEU A 63 2.49 -1.13 -8.50
CA LEU A 63 1.92 -2.38 -8.02
C LEU A 63 2.34 -3.51 -8.96
N VAL A 64 2.92 -4.56 -8.38
CA VAL A 64 3.32 -5.78 -9.07
C VAL A 64 2.65 -6.95 -8.35
N MET A 65 2.10 -7.89 -9.13
CA MET A 65 1.50 -9.09 -8.58
C MET A 65 2.61 -10.07 -8.19
N GLU A 66 2.54 -10.57 -6.97
CA GLU A 66 3.47 -11.56 -6.40
C GLU A 66 2.69 -12.70 -5.76
N ASN A 67 3.38 -13.78 -5.41
CA ASN A 67 2.79 -14.88 -4.66
C ASN A 67 2.30 -14.41 -3.27
N MET A 68 1.21 -15.01 -2.75
CA MET A 68 0.62 -14.66 -1.44
C MET A 68 1.61 -14.77 -0.28
N GLU A 69 2.42 -15.83 -0.23
CA GLU A 69 3.41 -16.07 0.81
C GLU A 69 4.42 -14.93 0.92
N ALA A 70 4.81 -14.32 -0.20
CA ALA A 70 5.72 -13.17 -0.24
C ALA A 70 5.10 -11.89 0.35
N ASN A 71 3.77 -11.83 0.46
CA ASN A 71 3.01 -10.66 0.94
C ASN A 71 2.41 -10.85 2.35
N ALA A 72 2.37 -12.08 2.87
CA ALA A 72 1.68 -12.41 4.13
C ALA A 72 2.14 -11.58 5.35
N GLY A 73 3.40 -11.12 5.36
CA GLY A 73 3.98 -10.31 6.45
C GLY A 73 4.15 -8.81 6.16
N LYS A 74 3.61 -8.29 5.05
CA LYS A 74 3.80 -6.89 4.61
C LYS A 74 2.51 -6.08 4.58
N GLN A 75 1.59 -6.37 5.51
CA GLN A 75 0.21 -5.87 5.49
C GLN A 75 0.05 -4.55 6.23
#